data_AF-A0A438E290-F1
#
_entry.id   AF-A0A438E290-F1
#
_cell.length_a   1.000
_cell.length_b   1.000
_cell.length_c   1.000
_cell.angle_alpha   90.00
_cell.angle_beta   90.00
_cell.angle_gamma   90.00
#
_symmetry.space_group_name_H-M   'P 1'
#
loop_
_entity.id
_entity.type
_entity.pdbx_description
1 polymer ?
#
loop_
_entity_poly.entity_id
_entity_poly.type
_entity_poly.pdbx_seq_one_letter_code
_entity_poly.pdbx_strand_id
1 'polypeptide(L)'
;MFALTHTRKDGTLVDDHSKEIMDQFQQLLSQPEGTSSSTSASSGASTSISSTSIASTYVDEIYTQVMGPKRHGRVRGYGFGPTPTSVFGSTSRRQSRAIRSTQLENAQEMLIATEQKFTTATEELSNVKEELSHVKETFEERLIEVQRKTREEVKKEFEEKMMEMQRKCNHKCKHKFKNR
;
A
#
# COMPACT_ATOMS: atom_id res chain seq x y z
N MET A 1 25.16 35.13 -12.04
CA MET A 1 24.66 35.94 -13.18
C MET A 1 24.71 37.43 -12.91
N PHE A 2 24.12 37.95 -11.83
CA PHE A 2 24.10 39.40 -11.57
C PHE A 2 25.48 40.02 -11.37
N ALA A 3 26.33 39.40 -10.55
CA ALA A 3 27.73 39.84 -10.37
C ALA A 3 28.46 39.95 -11.72
N LEU A 4 28.37 38.91 -12.56
CA LEU A 4 29.02 38.88 -13.88
C LEU A 4 28.61 40.02 -14.80
N THR A 5 27.38 40.52 -14.70
CA THR A 5 26.89 41.61 -15.55
C THR A 5 27.09 43.00 -14.96
N HIS A 6 27.33 43.12 -13.65
CA HIS A 6 27.45 44.40 -12.94
C HIS A 6 28.81 44.60 -12.25
N THR A 7 29.81 43.77 -12.59
CA THR A 7 31.23 43.97 -12.25
C THR A 7 32.02 44.41 -13.48
N ARG A 8 32.82 45.48 -13.34
CA ARG A 8 33.78 45.91 -14.36
C ARG A 8 34.96 44.94 -14.42
N LYS A 9 35.80 45.07 -15.46
CA LYS A 9 37.03 44.25 -15.62
C LYS A 9 38.01 44.42 -14.45
N ASP A 10 37.98 45.58 -13.79
CA ASP A 10 38.83 45.92 -12.65
C ASP A 10 38.27 45.41 -11.31
N GLY A 11 37.16 44.65 -11.32
CA GLY A 11 36.52 44.08 -10.12
C GLY A 11 35.61 45.04 -9.35
N THR A 12 35.58 46.32 -9.72
CA THR A 12 34.67 47.31 -9.14
C THR A 12 33.24 47.15 -9.68
N LEU A 13 32.25 47.42 -8.83
CA LEU A 13 30.85 47.41 -9.25
C LEU A 13 30.53 48.60 -10.16
N VAL A 14 29.63 48.39 -11.10
CA VAL A 14 29.36 49.37 -12.16
C VAL A 14 28.76 50.66 -11.61
N ASP A 15 27.83 50.55 -10.63
CA ASP A 15 27.08 51.64 -10.00
C ASP A 15 26.84 51.38 -8.50
N ASP A 16 26.54 52.43 -7.73
CA ASP A 16 26.25 52.34 -6.28
C ASP A 16 25.01 51.48 -5.96
N HIS A 17 23.98 51.52 -6.82
CA HIS A 17 22.80 50.67 -6.67
C HIS A 17 23.14 49.17 -6.84
N SER A 18 24.09 48.85 -7.73
CA SER A 18 24.56 47.48 -7.88
C SER A 18 25.30 46.99 -6.65
N LYS A 19 25.98 47.91 -5.95
CA LYS A 19 26.62 47.65 -4.65
C LYS A 19 25.61 47.29 -3.59
N GLU A 20 24.55 48.09 -3.44
CA GLU A 20 23.47 47.78 -2.49
C GLU A 20 22.84 46.41 -2.75
N ILE A 21 22.55 46.08 -4.01
CA ILE A 21 22.01 44.77 -4.40
C ILE A 21 22.99 43.63 -4.07
N MET A 22 24.27 43.80 -4.40
CA MET A 22 25.30 42.80 -4.11
C MET A 22 25.51 42.61 -2.60
N ASP A 23 25.35 43.68 -1.81
CA ASP A 23 25.41 43.63 -0.35
C ASP A 23 24.20 42.86 0.22
N GLN A 24 22.99 43.10 -0.31
CA GLN A 24 21.80 42.31 0.06
C GLN A 24 21.95 40.82 -0.27
N PHE A 25 22.52 40.48 -1.43
CA PHE A 25 22.83 39.09 -1.79
C PHE A 25 23.82 38.46 -0.82
N GLN A 26 24.92 39.14 -0.51
CA GLN A 26 25.92 38.65 0.43
C GLN A 26 25.36 38.49 1.84
N GLN A 27 24.52 39.42 2.29
CA GLN A 27 23.86 39.36 3.59
C GLN A 27 22.96 38.13 3.69
N LEU A 28 22.11 37.89 2.68
CA LEU A 28 21.20 36.75 2.68
C LEU A 28 21.93 35.41 2.52
N LEU A 29 23.01 35.36 1.72
CA LEU A 29 23.85 34.17 1.56
C LEU A 29 24.68 33.84 2.81
N SER A 30 24.99 34.85 3.64
CA SER A 30 25.78 34.68 4.87
C SER A 30 24.92 34.31 6.08
N GLN A 31 23.59 34.32 5.96
CA GLN A 31 22.73 33.88 7.05
C GLN A 31 22.64 32.35 7.11
N PRO A 32 23.07 31.70 8.20
CA PRO A 32 22.76 30.30 8.42
C PRO A 32 21.27 30.16 8.75
N GLU A 33 20.54 29.42 7.91
CA GLU A 33 19.22 28.82 8.15
C GLU A 33 18.39 29.41 9.31
N GLY A 34 17.47 30.33 8.95
CA GLY A 34 16.31 30.67 9.78
C GLY A 34 16.17 32.16 10.07
N THR A 35 15.23 32.85 9.42
CA THR A 35 13.98 33.36 10.02
C THR A 35 13.10 33.95 8.91
N SER A 36 11.87 33.48 8.87
CA SER A 36 10.79 33.76 7.91
C SER A 36 10.32 35.22 7.84
N SER A 37 9.82 35.67 6.67
CA SER A 37 8.47 36.26 6.57
C SER A 37 7.91 36.35 5.13
N SER A 38 6.96 35.45 4.86
CA SER A 38 5.65 35.65 4.20
C SER A 38 5.50 36.04 2.72
N THR A 39 4.83 35.10 2.00
CA THR A 39 3.95 35.18 0.82
C THR A 39 4.62 34.65 -0.47
N SER A 40 4.27 33.49 -1.05
CA SER A 40 2.92 32.96 -1.28
C SER A 40 2.95 31.53 -1.87
N ALA A 41 1.90 30.76 -1.53
CA ALA A 41 1.40 29.54 -2.16
C ALA A 41 2.28 28.27 -2.13
N SER A 42 2.29 27.59 -0.98
CA SER A 42 2.56 26.15 -0.92
C SER A 42 1.46 25.39 -1.67
N SER A 43 1.74 24.99 -2.90
CA SER A 43 1.01 23.90 -3.55
C SER A 43 1.78 22.63 -3.22
N GLY A 44 1.19 21.77 -2.38
CA GLY A 44 1.84 20.60 -1.81
C GLY A 44 2.45 19.67 -2.86
N ALA A 45 3.75 19.46 -2.77
CA ALA A 45 4.44 18.35 -3.40
C ALA A 45 5.72 18.05 -2.61
N SER A 46 5.56 17.29 -1.52
CA SER A 46 6.68 16.70 -0.78
C SER A 46 7.39 15.69 -1.69
N THR A 47 8.34 16.18 -2.48
CA THR A 47 9.23 15.33 -3.29
C THR A 47 10.58 15.36 -2.59
N SER A 48 11.18 14.20 -2.30
CA SER A 48 12.51 14.09 -1.71
C SER A 48 13.53 14.83 -2.57
N ILE A 49 13.92 16.02 -2.13
CA ILE A 49 14.80 16.93 -2.84
C ILE A 49 16.24 16.47 -2.57
N SER A 50 16.98 16.05 -3.59
CA SER A 50 18.41 15.76 -3.45
C SER A 50 19.16 17.01 -2.98
N SER A 51 20.19 16.87 -2.15
CA SER A 51 20.92 18.00 -1.54
C SER A 51 21.42 19.04 -2.56
N THR A 52 21.72 18.62 -3.80
CA THR A 52 22.11 19.50 -4.91
C THR A 52 20.98 20.39 -5.41
N SER A 53 19.73 19.91 -5.39
CA SER A 53 18.55 20.71 -5.75
C SER A 53 18.18 21.72 -4.68
N ILE A 54 18.45 21.43 -3.39
CA ILE A 54 18.18 22.36 -2.28
C ILE A 54 19.07 23.60 -2.37
N ALA A 55 20.36 23.44 -2.70
CA ALA A 55 21.26 24.56 -2.90
C ALA A 55 20.85 25.44 -4.09
N SER A 56 20.32 24.83 -5.17
CA SER A 56 19.82 25.57 -6.33
C SER A 56 18.53 26.33 -6.04
N THR A 57 17.61 25.77 -5.23
CA THR A 57 16.37 26.45 -4.86
C THR A 57 16.64 27.61 -3.90
N TYR A 58 17.55 27.43 -2.94
CA TYR A 58 17.90 28.48 -1.99
C TYR A 58 18.48 29.73 -2.67
N VAL A 59 19.39 29.55 -3.64
CA VAL A 59 19.93 30.67 -4.41
C VAL A 59 18.85 31.34 -5.27
N ASP A 60 17.91 30.58 -5.83
CA ASP A 60 16.78 31.13 -6.60
C ASP A 60 15.80 31.89 -5.70
N GLU A 61 15.53 31.40 -4.49
CA GLU A 61 14.70 32.06 -3.48
C GLU A 61 15.30 33.42 -3.08
N ILE A 62 16.58 33.45 -2.71
CA ILE A 62 17.29 34.71 -2.42
C ILE A 62 17.22 35.66 -3.62
N TYR A 63 17.41 35.13 -4.83
CA TYR A 63 17.32 35.93 -6.04
C TYR A 63 15.91 36.52 -6.21
N THR A 64 14.85 35.75 -6.02
CA THR A 64 13.48 36.28 -6.07
C THR A 64 13.16 37.28 -4.96
N GLN A 65 13.79 37.15 -3.79
CA GLN A 65 13.61 38.07 -2.67
C GLN A 65 14.27 39.42 -2.95
N VAL A 66 15.54 39.43 -3.36
CA VAL A 66 16.29 40.66 -3.67
C VAL A 66 15.73 41.35 -4.91
N MET A 67 15.41 40.57 -5.93
CA MET A 67 15.08 41.10 -7.25
C MET A 67 13.57 41.24 -7.50
N GLY A 68 12.74 40.63 -6.66
CA GLY A 68 11.30 40.54 -6.78
C GLY A 68 10.80 39.36 -7.66
N PRO A 69 9.52 38.97 -7.53
CA PRO A 69 8.92 37.89 -8.29
C PRO A 69 8.98 38.12 -9.80
N LYS A 70 9.19 37.04 -10.54
CA LYS A 70 9.23 37.05 -12.00
C LYS A 70 7.82 37.26 -12.57
N ARG A 71 7.68 38.18 -13.54
CA ARG A 71 6.40 38.40 -14.25
C ARG A 71 6.12 37.25 -15.21
N HIS A 72 4.83 36.95 -15.41
CA HIS A 72 4.38 35.90 -16.33
C HIS A 72 4.98 36.11 -17.73
N GLY A 73 5.53 35.05 -18.32
CA GLY A 73 6.16 35.13 -19.62
C GLY A 73 7.36 36.09 -19.67
N ARG A 74 8.17 36.22 -18.60
CA ARG A 74 9.49 36.89 -18.68
C ARG A 74 10.59 36.09 -17.99
N VAL A 75 11.68 35.76 -18.68
CA VAL A 75 12.84 35.06 -18.10
C VAL A 75 13.98 36.05 -17.89
N ARG A 76 14.28 36.42 -16.63
CA ARG A 76 15.41 37.31 -16.30
C ARG A 76 16.72 36.69 -16.79
N GLY A 77 17.61 37.53 -17.33
CA GLY A 77 18.90 37.10 -17.88
C GLY A 77 18.89 36.74 -19.36
N TYR A 78 17.72 36.63 -20.01
CA TYR A 78 17.58 36.28 -21.43
C TYR A 78 17.39 37.48 -22.38
N GLY A 79 17.63 38.72 -21.89
CA GLY A 79 17.57 39.95 -22.69
C GLY A 79 16.17 40.59 -22.82
N PHE A 80 16.12 41.78 -23.44
CA PHE A 80 14.89 42.55 -23.75
C PHE A 80 14.16 42.06 -25.03
N GLY A 81 14.30 40.78 -25.38
CA GLY A 81 13.60 40.15 -26.51
C GLY A 81 12.24 39.56 -26.10
N PRO A 82 11.40 39.13 -27.06
CA PRO A 82 10.20 38.36 -26.76
C PRO A 82 10.59 37.20 -25.86
N THR A 83 10.04 37.17 -24.66
CA THR A 83 10.41 36.13 -23.73
C THR A 83 10.04 34.79 -24.34
N PRO A 84 10.96 33.83 -24.39
CA PRO A 84 10.58 32.47 -24.72
C PRO A 84 9.57 31.96 -23.66
N THR A 85 8.30 31.81 -24.06
CA THR A 85 7.27 31.13 -23.26
C THR A 85 7.63 29.66 -23.01
N SER A 86 8.51 29.12 -23.86
CA SER A 86 9.07 27.78 -23.76
C SER A 86 10.59 27.86 -23.90
N VAL A 87 11.31 27.69 -22.79
CA VAL A 87 12.74 27.36 -22.83
C VAL A 87 12.83 25.91 -23.33
N PHE A 88 13.65 25.64 -24.34
CA PHE A 88 13.82 24.29 -24.87
C PHE A 88 14.22 23.32 -23.73
N GLY A 89 13.35 22.35 -23.49
CA GLY A 89 13.41 21.39 -22.40
C GLY A 89 12.05 20.71 -22.27
N SER A 90 12.04 19.43 -21.90
CA SER A 90 10.83 18.67 -21.61
C SER A 90 9.89 19.53 -20.75
N THR A 91 8.77 19.97 -21.31
CA THR A 91 7.73 20.59 -20.49
C THR A 91 7.22 19.49 -19.55
N SER A 92 7.67 19.54 -18.30
CA SER A 92 7.34 18.58 -17.23
C SER A 92 5.85 18.19 -17.22
N ARG A 93 4.97 19.10 -17.64
CA ARG A 93 3.51 18.89 -17.75
C ARG A 93 3.07 17.82 -18.75
N ARG A 94 3.74 17.66 -19.91
CA ARG A 94 3.37 16.61 -20.88
C ARG A 94 3.90 15.24 -20.47
N GLN A 95 5.14 15.19 -19.97
CA GLN A 95 5.77 13.96 -19.49
C GLN A 95 5.07 13.42 -18.24
N SER A 96 4.72 14.28 -17.28
CA SER A 96 3.96 13.88 -16.09
C SER A 96 2.57 13.32 -16.43
N ARG A 97 1.90 13.84 -17.45
CA ARG A 97 0.59 13.33 -17.86
C ARG A 97 0.67 11.91 -18.44
N ALA A 98 1.69 11.61 -19.24
CA ALA A 98 1.91 10.28 -19.80
C ALA A 98 2.34 9.25 -18.73
N ILE A 99 3.19 9.67 -17.78
CA ILE A 99 3.58 8.80 -16.66
C ILE A 99 2.37 8.52 -15.75
N ARG A 100 1.51 9.52 -15.51
CA ARG A 100 0.30 9.33 -14.71
C ARG A 100 -0.74 8.45 -15.38
N SER A 101 -0.90 8.52 -16.70
CA SER A 101 -1.85 7.65 -17.41
C SER A 101 -1.42 6.19 -17.37
N THR A 102 -0.14 5.92 -17.65
CA THR A 102 0.41 4.55 -17.60
C THR A 102 0.36 3.94 -16.20
N GLN A 103 0.66 4.72 -15.14
CA GLN A 103 0.50 4.22 -13.78
C GLN A 103 -0.96 3.95 -13.39
N LEU A 104 -1.90 4.74 -13.92
CA LEU A 104 -3.32 4.54 -13.67
C LEU A 104 -3.82 3.27 -14.37
N GLU A 105 -3.43 3.05 -15.63
CA GLU A 105 -3.75 1.83 -16.39
C GLU A 105 -3.20 0.58 -15.70
N ASN A 106 -1.93 0.58 -15.29
CA ASN A 106 -1.33 -0.54 -14.56
C ASN A 106 -2.02 -0.82 -13.22
N ALA A 107 -2.43 0.23 -12.50
CA ALA A 107 -3.16 0.07 -11.25
C ALA A 107 -4.55 -0.53 -11.47
N GLN A 108 -5.23 -0.16 -12.56
CA GLN A 108 -6.53 -0.73 -12.93
C GLN A 108 -6.41 -2.22 -13.31
N GLU A 109 -5.40 -2.59 -14.11
CA GLU A 109 -5.16 -3.99 -14.45
C GLU A 109 -4.88 -4.84 -13.20
N MET A 110 -4.07 -4.33 -12.28
CA MET A 110 -3.81 -5.00 -11.01
C MET A 110 -5.10 -5.17 -10.18
N LEU A 111 -5.96 -4.16 -10.12
CA LEU A 111 -7.25 -4.24 -9.42
C LEU A 111 -8.15 -5.34 -10.02
N ILE A 112 -8.31 -5.35 -11.34
CA ILE A 112 -9.11 -6.37 -12.03
C ILE A 112 -8.57 -7.77 -11.75
N ALA A 113 -7.23 -7.95 -11.81
CA ALA A 113 -6.60 -9.22 -11.48
C ALA A 113 -6.82 -9.64 -10.02
N THR A 114 -6.80 -8.68 -9.07
CA THR A 114 -7.09 -8.99 -7.66
C THR A 114 -8.56 -9.31 -7.42
N GLU A 115 -9.49 -8.65 -8.11
CA GLU A 115 -10.93 -8.95 -8.03
C GLU A 115 -11.22 -10.36 -8.55
N GLN A 116 -10.66 -10.74 -9.69
CA GLN A 116 -10.80 -12.10 -10.23
C GLN A 116 -10.21 -13.17 -9.30
N LYS A 117 -9.07 -12.88 -8.65
CA LYS A 117 -8.50 -13.78 -7.63
C LYS A 117 -9.40 -13.89 -6.40
N PHE A 118 -10.07 -12.80 -6.02
CA PHE A 118 -11.01 -12.83 -4.92
C PHE A 118 -12.27 -13.65 -5.27
N THR A 119 -12.84 -13.47 -6.47
CA THR A 119 -14.01 -14.24 -6.90
C THR A 119 -13.71 -15.74 -6.98
N THR A 120 -12.57 -16.12 -7.57
CA THR A 120 -12.14 -17.53 -7.63
C THR A 120 -11.91 -18.12 -6.23
N ALA A 121 -11.21 -17.41 -5.34
CA ALA A 121 -11.03 -17.85 -3.97
C ALA A 121 -12.36 -17.98 -3.21
N THR A 122 -13.35 -17.10 -3.46
CA THR A 122 -14.68 -17.21 -2.83
C THR A 122 -15.45 -18.43 -3.32
N GLU A 123 -15.33 -18.78 -4.61
CA GLU A 123 -15.91 -20.00 -5.17
C GLU A 123 -15.28 -21.25 -4.55
N GLU A 124 -13.94 -21.29 -4.44
CA GLU A 124 -13.23 -22.39 -3.76
C GLU A 124 -13.65 -22.55 -2.30
N LEU A 125 -13.78 -21.44 -1.56
CA LEU A 125 -14.27 -21.49 -0.18
C LEU A 125 -15.71 -22.00 -0.07
N SER A 126 -16.56 -21.71 -1.06
CA SER A 126 -17.93 -22.23 -1.09
C SER A 126 -17.95 -23.75 -1.32
N ASN A 127 -17.11 -24.26 -2.22
CA ASN A 127 -16.98 -25.70 -2.48
C ASN A 127 -16.43 -26.44 -1.25
N VAL A 128 -15.36 -25.93 -0.62
CA VAL A 128 -14.80 -26.53 0.61
C VAL A 128 -15.83 -26.54 1.75
N LYS A 129 -16.66 -25.50 1.85
CA LYS A 129 -17.74 -25.44 2.84
C LYS A 129 -18.80 -26.52 2.60
N GLU A 130 -19.15 -26.78 1.34
CA GLU A 130 -20.08 -27.84 0.96
C GLU A 130 -19.49 -29.23 1.28
N GLU A 131 -18.25 -29.50 0.89
CA GLU A 131 -17.55 -30.74 1.24
C GLU A 131 -17.47 -30.96 2.75
N LEU A 132 -17.16 -29.91 3.52
CA LEU A 132 -17.11 -29.98 4.98
C LEU A 132 -18.49 -30.27 5.58
N SER A 133 -19.56 -29.74 5.00
CA SER A 133 -20.93 -30.05 5.43
C SER A 133 -21.29 -31.51 5.22
N HIS A 134 -20.91 -32.10 4.08
CA HIS A 134 -21.10 -33.53 3.80
C HIS A 134 -20.26 -34.42 4.74
N VAL A 135 -19.00 -34.05 4.99
CA VAL A 135 -18.16 -34.79 5.95
C VAL A 135 -18.75 -34.75 7.35
N LYS A 136 -19.29 -33.60 7.76
CA LYS A 136 -19.95 -33.46 9.06
C LYS A 136 -21.19 -34.36 9.15
N GLU A 137 -22.06 -34.33 8.15
CA GLU A 137 -23.27 -35.16 8.11
C GLU A 137 -22.94 -36.65 8.14
N THR A 138 -22.02 -37.10 7.28
CA THR A 138 -21.58 -38.51 7.24
C THR A 138 -20.93 -38.96 8.55
N PHE A 139 -20.24 -38.07 9.26
CA PHE A 139 -19.68 -38.36 10.57
C PHE A 139 -20.77 -38.50 11.64
N GLU A 140 -21.78 -37.62 11.64
CA GLU A 140 -22.94 -37.71 12.54
C GLU A 140 -23.73 -39.02 12.32
N GLU A 141 -23.97 -39.41 11.06
CA GLU A 141 -24.60 -40.69 10.72
C GLU A 141 -23.80 -41.89 11.25
N ARG A 142 -22.46 -41.88 11.07
CA ARG A 142 -21.60 -42.95 11.58
C ARG A 142 -21.63 -43.03 13.10
N LEU A 143 -21.69 -41.91 13.81
CA LEU A 143 -21.82 -41.90 15.28
C LEU A 143 -23.14 -42.57 15.72
N ILE A 144 -24.26 -42.21 15.07
CA ILE A 144 -25.56 -42.81 15.35
C ILE A 144 -25.53 -44.32 15.06
N GLU A 145 -24.94 -44.73 13.94
CA GLU A 145 -24.86 -46.14 13.57
C GLU A 145 -23.98 -46.95 14.54
N VAL A 146 -22.84 -46.40 14.98
CA VAL A 146 -21.97 -47.04 15.98
C VAL A 146 -22.70 -47.21 17.32
N GLN A 147 -23.43 -46.19 17.78
CA GLN A 147 -24.23 -46.29 19.01
C GLN A 147 -25.36 -47.33 18.88
N ARG A 148 -26.03 -47.40 17.72
CA ARG A 148 -27.07 -48.40 17.47
C ARG A 148 -26.48 -49.81 17.48
N LYS A 149 -25.36 -50.03 16.78
CA LYS A 149 -24.68 -51.34 16.72
C LYS A 149 -24.23 -51.82 18.11
N THR A 150 -23.56 -50.96 18.88
CA THR A 150 -23.14 -51.31 20.24
C THR A 150 -24.33 -51.64 21.14
N ARG A 151 -25.43 -50.90 21.06
CA ARG A 151 -26.68 -51.22 21.79
C ARG A 151 -27.28 -52.56 21.38
N GLU A 152 -27.30 -52.86 20.08
CA GLU A 152 -27.80 -54.14 19.57
C GLU A 152 -26.91 -55.32 19.96
N GLU A 153 -25.59 -55.16 19.94
CA GLU A 153 -24.63 -56.16 20.39
C GLU A 153 -24.82 -56.49 21.87
N VAL A 154 -24.92 -55.48 22.73
CA VAL A 154 -25.22 -55.67 24.16
C VAL A 154 -26.55 -56.39 24.37
N LYS A 155 -27.57 -56.05 23.58
CA LYS A 155 -28.87 -56.73 23.66
C LYS A 155 -28.78 -58.21 23.24
N LYS A 156 -28.06 -58.51 22.16
CA LYS A 156 -27.84 -59.89 21.69
C LYS A 156 -27.05 -60.71 22.70
N GLU A 157 -25.98 -60.17 23.28
CA GLU A 157 -25.21 -60.84 24.33
C GLU A 157 -26.09 -61.17 25.55
N PHE A 158 -26.99 -60.27 25.92
CA PHE A 158 -27.93 -60.50 27.02
C PHE A 158 -28.94 -61.62 26.69
N GLU A 159 -29.53 -61.59 25.49
CA GLU A 159 -30.45 -62.64 25.03
C GLU A 159 -29.76 -64.02 24.96
N GLU A 160 -28.51 -64.07 24.50
CA GLU A 160 -27.72 -65.30 24.44
C GLU A 160 -27.44 -65.86 25.84
N LYS A 161 -27.00 -65.01 26.78
CA LYS A 161 -26.80 -65.41 28.19
C LYS A 161 -28.09 -65.91 28.84
N MET A 162 -29.23 -65.30 28.53
CA MET A 162 -30.54 -65.75 29.02
C MET A 162 -30.91 -67.14 28.47
N MET A 163 -30.72 -67.36 27.17
CA MET A 163 -30.94 -68.68 26.54
C MET A 163 -30.01 -69.75 27.11
N GLU A 164 -28.75 -69.43 27.34
CA GLU A 164 -27.78 -70.36 27.94
C GLU A 164 -28.16 -70.72 29.39
N MET A 165 -28.55 -69.74 30.20
CA MET A 165 -29.05 -69.98 31.56
C MET A 165 -30.28 -70.91 31.56
N GLN A 166 -31.24 -70.67 30.67
CA GLN A 166 -32.44 -71.48 30.58
C GLN A 166 -32.12 -72.92 30.17
N ARG A 167 -31.18 -73.11 29.23
CA ARG A 167 -30.66 -74.45 28.86
C ARG A 167 -29.99 -75.13 30.06
N LYS A 168 -29.14 -74.44 30.81
CA LYS A 168 -28.49 -74.98 32.03
C LYS A 168 -29.52 -75.37 33.10
N CYS A 169 -30.54 -74.55 33.32
CA CYS A 169 -31.62 -74.84 34.26
C CYS A 169 -32.40 -76.11 33.84
N ASN A 170 -32.81 -76.18 32.58
CA ASN A 170 -33.53 -77.34 32.03
C ASN A 170 -32.70 -78.63 32.10
N HIS A 171 -31.40 -78.55 31.80
CA HIS A 171 -30.48 -79.68 31.92
C HIS A 171 -30.38 -80.19 33.37
N LYS A 172 -30.24 -79.27 34.34
CA LYS A 172 -30.13 -79.60 35.77
C LYS A 172 -31.42 -80.24 36.32
N CYS A 173 -32.60 -79.77 35.88
CA CYS A 173 -33.88 -80.40 36.21
C CYS A 173 -33.98 -81.84 35.67
N LYS A 174 -33.63 -82.07 34.40
CA LYS A 174 -33.64 -83.42 33.80
C LYS A 174 -32.67 -84.38 34.50
N HIS A 175 -31.48 -83.90 34.87
CA HIS A 175 -30.49 -84.72 35.58
C HIS A 175 -30.92 -85.09 37.00
N LYS A 176 -31.63 -84.19 37.72
CA LYS A 176 -32.22 -84.50 39.02
C LYS A 176 -33.35 -85.54 38.93
N PHE A 177 -34.12 -85.53 37.84
CA PHE A 177 -35.25 -86.44 37.65
C PHE A 177 -34.82 -87.87 37.29
N LYS A 178 -33.67 -88.05 36.61
CA LYS A 178 -33.12 -89.38 36.26
C LYS A 178 -32.42 -90.11 37.41
N ASN A 179 -32.04 -89.40 38.47
CA ASN A 179 -31.30 -89.94 39.62
C ASN A 179 -32.18 -90.14 40.87
N ARG A 180 -33.51 -90.17 40.70
CA ARG A 180 -34.51 -90.57 41.70
C ARG A 180 -35.16 -91.86 41.25
#